data_AF-X1TQV4-F1
#
_entry.id   AF-X1TQV4-F1
#
_cell.length_a   1.000
_cell.length_b   1.000
_cell.length_c   1.000
_cell.angle_alpha   90.00
_cell.angle_beta   90.00
_cell.angle_gamma   90.00
#
_symmetry.space_group_name_H-M   'P 1'
#
loop_
_entity.id
_entity.type
_entity.pdbx_description
1 polymer ?
#
loop_
_entity_poly.entity_id
_entity_poly.type
_entity_poly.pdbx_seq_one_letter_code
_entity_poly.pdbx_strand_id
1 'polypeptide(L)'
;GEKLVTDRSIALAELVKNAYDADATKAIISMKNVKEKGGTIVVKDNGLGMDFPSFINGWMRIATRKKKQQPYSTLYNRKNSGEKGIGRFACRKLANRLELETVSENEQGLKEKLKASFNWVNFEEGTNVDEIKVHYKKEVVSEETPTYTILILKDVKDKWSEDDITKVQKDLSELITPEMFEEELVSEERLHIYDPGFIIDFDIPEYTEREKALKTDFFENAWAKLVCKIDKNGKGKLFLEVITPYPNQFD
;
A
#
# COMPACT_ATOMS: atom_id res chain seq x y z
N GLY A 1 -3.47 -5.99 -16.95
CA GLY A 1 -3.77 -4.59 -16.63
C GLY A 1 -5.24 -4.50 -16.30
N GLU A 2 -6.05 -3.97 -17.21
CA GLU A 2 -7.48 -3.71 -16.98
C GLU A 2 -8.31 -4.99 -16.70
N LYS A 3 -7.96 -6.13 -17.31
CA LYS A 3 -8.57 -7.44 -17.00
C LYS A 3 -8.19 -8.05 -15.63
N LEU A 4 -7.21 -7.49 -14.91
CA LEU A 4 -6.75 -8.03 -13.61
C LEU A 4 -7.51 -7.43 -12.42
N VAL A 5 -8.06 -6.21 -12.56
CA VAL A 5 -8.80 -5.53 -11.49
C VAL A 5 -10.31 -5.59 -11.78
N THR A 6 -10.88 -6.78 -11.63
CA THR A 6 -12.32 -6.98 -11.85
C THR A 6 -13.14 -6.61 -10.61
N ASP A 7 -12.60 -6.86 -9.42
CA ASP A 7 -13.23 -6.62 -8.11
C ASP A 7 -12.71 -5.32 -7.45
N ARG A 8 -13.62 -4.55 -6.84
CA ARG A 8 -13.30 -3.29 -6.14
C ARG A 8 -12.49 -3.50 -4.86
N SER A 9 -12.68 -4.62 -4.18
CA SER A 9 -11.96 -4.99 -2.97
C SER A 9 -10.49 -5.25 -3.31
N ILE A 10 -10.24 -6.01 -4.39
CA ILE A 10 -8.89 -6.23 -4.93
C ILE A 10 -8.27 -4.89 -5.35
N ALA A 11 -9.03 -4.03 -6.04
CA ALA A 11 -8.55 -2.71 -6.43
C ALA A 11 -8.06 -1.88 -5.22
N LEU A 12 -8.83 -1.83 -4.14
CA LEU A 12 -8.46 -1.08 -2.95
C LEU A 12 -7.26 -1.70 -2.24
N ALA A 13 -7.20 -3.03 -2.13
CA ALA A 13 -6.07 -3.72 -1.52
C ALA A 13 -4.77 -3.50 -2.32
N GLU A 14 -4.81 -3.47 -3.65
CA GLU A 14 -3.65 -3.13 -4.48
C GLU A 14 -3.12 -1.72 -4.21
N LEU A 15 -3.97 -0.75 -3.86
CA LEU A 15 -3.51 0.58 -3.48
C LEU A 15 -2.72 0.56 -2.16
N VAL A 16 -3.13 -0.28 -1.21
CA VAL A 16 -2.48 -0.43 0.09
C VAL A 16 -1.19 -1.27 -0.02
N LYS A 17 -1.16 -2.27 -0.92
CA LYS A 17 0.08 -3.00 -1.25
C LYS A 17 1.16 -2.05 -1.80
N ASN A 18 0.79 -1.02 -2.55
CA ASN A 18 1.77 0.00 -2.98
C ASN A 18 2.38 0.78 -1.80
N ALA A 19 1.64 0.97 -0.70
CA ALA A 19 2.20 1.57 0.51
C ALA A 19 3.22 0.62 1.17
N TYR A 20 2.90 -0.68 1.26
CA TYR A 20 3.82 -1.69 1.76
C TYR A 20 5.12 -1.76 0.94
N ASP A 21 4.99 -1.76 -0.40
CA ASP A 21 6.11 -1.78 -1.35
C ASP A 21 6.93 -0.48 -1.32
N ALA A 22 6.32 0.64 -0.87
CA ALA A 22 6.97 1.93 -0.66
C ALA A 22 7.64 2.04 0.72
N ASP A 23 7.84 0.92 1.43
CA ASP A 23 8.43 0.87 2.76
C ASP A 23 7.66 1.71 3.79
N ALA A 24 6.34 1.84 3.66
CA ALA A 24 5.53 2.45 4.71
C ALA A 24 5.52 1.56 5.96
N THR A 25 5.46 2.17 7.14
CA THR A 25 5.20 1.44 8.40
C THR A 25 3.74 1.49 8.80
N LYS A 26 2.97 2.40 8.19
CA LYS A 26 1.55 2.57 8.44
C LYS A 26 0.81 3.01 7.18
N ALA A 27 -0.34 2.39 6.93
CA ALA A 27 -1.34 2.84 5.98
C ALA A 27 -2.70 3.04 6.70
N ILE A 28 -3.47 4.02 6.22
CA ILE A 28 -4.79 4.36 6.71
C ILE A 28 -5.74 4.36 5.52
N ILE A 29 -6.84 3.62 5.64
CA ILE A 29 -7.93 3.58 4.67
C ILE A 29 -9.13 4.26 5.31
N SER A 30 -9.47 5.45 4.82
CA SER A 30 -10.70 6.15 5.24
C SER A 30 -11.79 6.02 4.19
N MET A 31 -13.01 5.69 4.59
CA MET A 31 -14.15 5.62 3.68
C MET A 31 -15.33 6.41 4.24
N LYS A 32 -15.87 7.34 3.44
CA LYS A 32 -16.96 8.23 3.84
C LYS A 32 -18.06 8.30 2.78
N ASN A 33 -19.30 8.16 3.23
CA ASN A 33 -20.52 8.15 2.41
C ASN A 33 -20.47 7.07 1.30
N VAL A 34 -19.99 5.87 1.64
CA VAL A 34 -19.76 4.76 0.69
C VAL A 34 -20.86 3.71 0.69
N LYS A 35 -21.87 3.80 1.58
CA LYS A 35 -23.09 2.98 1.48
C LYS A 35 -23.87 3.22 0.20
N GLU A 36 -23.66 4.37 -0.42
CA GLU A 36 -24.19 4.75 -1.73
C GLU A 36 -23.05 5.16 -2.68
N LYS A 37 -23.38 5.30 -3.97
CA LYS A 37 -22.43 5.83 -4.96
C LYS A 37 -22.13 7.30 -4.68
N GLY A 38 -20.93 7.75 -5.07
CA GLY A 38 -20.51 9.14 -4.97
C GLY A 38 -19.69 9.49 -3.72
N GLY A 39 -19.48 8.52 -2.82
CA GLY A 39 -18.63 8.68 -1.63
C GLY A 39 -17.18 9.00 -1.91
N THR A 40 -16.38 9.03 -0.85
CA THR A 40 -14.92 9.26 -0.91
C THR A 40 -14.18 8.13 -0.22
N ILE A 41 -13.12 7.65 -0.86
CA ILE A 41 -12.13 6.74 -0.27
C ILE A 41 -10.79 7.46 -0.24
N VAL A 42 -10.08 7.39 0.89
CA VAL A 42 -8.74 7.93 1.05
C VAL A 42 -7.80 6.80 1.45
N VAL A 43 -6.70 6.64 0.72
CA VAL A 43 -5.57 5.78 1.14
C VAL A 43 -4.39 6.70 1.44
N LYS A 44 -3.90 6.65 2.67
CA LYS A 44 -2.74 7.44 3.14
C LYS A 44 -1.70 6.52 3.72
N ASP A 45 -0.44 6.73 3.38
CA ASP A 45 0.69 6.02 3.97
C ASP A 45 1.84 6.96 4.34
N ASN A 46 2.75 6.47 5.17
CA ASN A 46 3.97 7.17 5.58
C ASN A 46 5.23 6.58 4.93
N GLY A 47 5.11 6.01 3.73
CA GLY A 47 6.24 5.43 3.01
C GLY A 47 7.17 6.50 2.41
N LEU A 48 8.08 6.04 1.55
CA LEU A 48 9.10 6.88 0.91
C LEU A 48 8.52 7.89 -0.10
N GLY A 49 7.24 7.78 -0.43
CA GLY A 49 6.57 8.62 -1.41
C GLY A 49 6.89 8.23 -2.86
N MET A 50 6.49 9.07 -3.80
CA MET A 50 6.72 8.89 -5.23
C MET A 50 7.40 10.12 -5.83
N ASP A 51 8.64 9.95 -6.28
CA ASP A 51 9.40 11.01 -6.93
C ASP A 51 8.85 11.35 -8.32
N PHE A 52 9.25 12.51 -8.84
CA PHE A 52 8.76 12.99 -10.13
C PHE A 52 9.08 12.04 -11.30
N PRO A 53 10.30 11.47 -11.41
CA PRO A 53 10.58 10.45 -12.42
C PRO A 53 9.68 9.22 -12.33
N SER A 54 9.39 8.71 -11.12
CA SER A 54 8.49 7.57 -10.91
C SER A 54 7.04 7.92 -11.23
N PHE A 55 6.60 9.14 -10.90
CA PHE A 55 5.29 9.65 -11.29
C PHE A 55 5.13 9.69 -12.81
N ILE A 56 6.07 10.31 -13.54
CA ILE A 56 6.00 10.45 -15.00
C ILE A 56 6.19 9.09 -15.72
N ASN A 57 7.17 8.29 -15.31
CA ASN A 57 7.50 7.06 -16.04
C ASN A 57 6.73 5.83 -15.58
N GLY A 58 6.24 5.83 -14.34
CA GLY A 58 5.50 4.72 -13.74
C GLY A 58 4.00 4.95 -13.77
N TRP A 59 3.54 6.07 -13.20
CA TRP A 59 2.11 6.34 -13.04
C TRP A 59 1.46 6.84 -14.34
N MET A 60 2.08 7.84 -14.96
CA MET A 60 1.55 8.52 -16.16
C MET A 60 1.69 7.69 -17.45
N ARG A 61 2.68 6.80 -17.54
CA ARG A 61 2.99 6.07 -18.79
C ARG A 61 2.43 4.65 -18.77
N ILE A 62 1.89 4.15 -19.89
CA ILE A 62 1.48 2.74 -19.95
C ILE A 62 2.71 1.83 -19.88
N ALA A 63 2.85 1.10 -18.77
CA ALA A 63 4.00 0.22 -18.56
C ALA A 63 4.09 -0.82 -19.68
N THR A 64 5.08 -0.66 -20.56
CA THR A 64 5.62 -1.75 -21.37
C THR A 64 6.23 -2.79 -20.44
N ARG A 65 5.92 -4.07 -20.68
CA ARG A 65 6.22 -5.29 -19.88
C ARG A 65 7.72 -5.60 -19.59
N LYS A 66 8.65 -4.63 -19.60
CA LYS A 66 10.10 -4.89 -19.61
C LYS A 66 10.95 -3.95 -18.73
N LYS A 67 10.58 -3.72 -17.48
CA LYS A 67 11.59 -3.37 -16.46
C LYS A 67 11.63 -4.50 -15.46
N LYS A 68 12.82 -5.11 -15.26
CA LYS A 68 13.06 -6.09 -14.18
C LYS A 68 12.51 -5.47 -12.90
N GLN A 69 11.48 -6.11 -12.32
CA GLN A 69 11.03 -5.74 -10.99
C GLN A 69 12.22 -5.88 -10.05
N GLN A 70 12.48 -4.86 -9.24
CA GLN A 70 13.18 -5.12 -7.99
C GLN A 70 12.21 -5.97 -7.16
N PRO A 71 12.57 -7.21 -6.78
CA PRO A 71 11.66 -8.10 -6.07
C PRO A 71 11.47 -7.70 -4.61
N TYR A 72 12.31 -6.79 -4.11
CA TYR A 72 12.28 -6.30 -2.75
C TYR A 72 12.16 -4.78 -2.70
N SER A 73 11.64 -4.27 -1.58
CA SER A 73 11.57 -2.85 -1.24
C SER A 73 12.95 -2.29 -0.86
N THR A 74 13.09 -0.97 -0.84
CA THR A 74 14.41 -0.32 -0.77
C THR A 74 14.97 -0.27 0.64
N LEU A 75 14.12 0.06 1.62
CA LEU A 75 14.53 0.33 3.00
C LEU A 75 14.53 -0.94 3.86
N TYR A 76 13.40 -1.65 3.87
CA TYR A 76 13.18 -2.80 4.76
C TYR A 76 13.39 -4.15 4.07
N ASN A 77 13.68 -4.15 2.76
CA ASN A 77 13.91 -5.35 1.97
C ASN A 77 12.75 -6.37 2.07
N ARG A 78 11.52 -5.85 2.11
CA ARG A 78 10.28 -6.63 2.07
C ARG A 78 10.09 -7.19 0.67
N LYS A 79 9.55 -8.40 0.54
CA LYS A 79 9.20 -8.92 -0.79
C LYS A 79 8.02 -8.10 -1.32
N ASN A 80 8.17 -7.45 -2.47
CA ASN A 80 7.11 -6.61 -3.04
C ASN A 80 5.87 -7.47 -3.32
N SER A 81 4.70 -6.94 -2.96
CA SER A 81 3.39 -7.60 -3.02
C SER A 81 2.51 -7.02 -4.13
N GLY A 82 2.69 -5.75 -4.48
CA GLY A 82 1.89 -5.07 -5.49
C GLY A 82 2.28 -5.43 -6.93
N GLU A 83 1.29 -5.43 -7.82
CA GLU A 83 1.55 -5.57 -9.26
C GLU A 83 1.82 -4.20 -9.91
N LYS A 84 3.07 -3.97 -10.36
CA LYS A 84 3.46 -2.72 -11.02
C LYS A 84 2.54 -2.36 -12.20
N GLY A 85 2.04 -1.13 -12.17
CA GLY A 85 1.18 -0.60 -13.23
C GLY A 85 -0.31 -0.87 -13.03
N ILE A 86 -0.72 -1.49 -11.91
CA ILE A 86 -2.12 -1.71 -11.55
C ILE A 86 -2.73 -0.54 -10.75
N GLY A 87 -1.94 0.19 -9.96
CA GLY A 87 -2.43 1.27 -9.08
C GLY A 87 -3.36 2.29 -9.74
N ARG A 88 -3.02 2.80 -10.94
CA ARG A 88 -3.91 3.73 -11.65
C ARG A 88 -5.21 3.09 -12.16
N PHE A 89 -5.18 1.81 -12.54
CA PHE A 89 -6.39 1.08 -12.97
C PHE A 89 -7.28 0.82 -11.76
N ALA A 90 -6.69 0.53 -10.59
CA ALA A 90 -7.41 0.48 -9.33
C ALA A 90 -8.08 1.83 -9.02
N CYS A 91 -7.36 2.95 -9.09
CA CYS A 91 -7.98 4.27 -8.88
C CYS A 91 -9.14 4.55 -9.85
N ARG A 92 -8.96 4.28 -11.15
CA ARG A 92 -10.00 4.46 -12.17
C ARG A 92 -11.17 3.51 -11.99
N LYS A 93 -10.94 2.29 -11.51
CA LYS A 93 -12.00 1.30 -11.20
C LYS A 93 -12.85 1.79 -10.03
N LEU A 94 -12.22 2.35 -9.01
CA LEU A 94 -12.88 2.74 -7.77
C LEU A 94 -13.66 4.06 -7.87
N ALA A 95 -13.12 5.06 -8.59
CA ALA A 95 -13.65 6.41 -8.54
C ALA A 95 -13.59 7.15 -9.88
N ASN A 96 -14.41 8.19 -10.01
CA ASN A 96 -14.38 9.07 -11.17
C ASN A 96 -13.31 10.15 -11.08
N ARG A 97 -12.82 10.49 -9.89
CA ARG A 97 -11.78 11.50 -9.72
C ARG A 97 -10.72 11.00 -8.74
N LEU A 98 -9.47 11.39 -8.99
CA LEU A 98 -8.34 11.13 -8.10
C LEU A 98 -7.60 12.44 -7.85
N GLU A 99 -7.34 12.73 -6.58
CA GLU A 99 -6.32 13.69 -6.16
C GLU A 99 -5.18 12.91 -5.50
N LEU A 100 -3.98 13.06 -6.04
CA LEU A 100 -2.74 12.50 -5.53
C LEU A 100 -1.94 13.60 -4.86
N GLU A 101 -1.46 13.36 -3.65
CA GLU A 101 -0.42 14.15 -3.01
C GLU A 101 0.66 13.22 -2.48
N THR A 102 1.93 13.53 -2.73
CA THR A 102 3.04 12.74 -2.23
C THR A 102 4.23 13.65 -1.90
N VAL A 103 4.96 13.27 -0.86
CA VAL A 103 6.27 13.85 -0.54
C VAL A 103 7.29 12.74 -0.59
N SER A 104 8.33 12.93 -1.40
CA SER A 104 9.45 11.99 -1.52
C SER A 104 10.77 12.73 -1.52
N GLU A 105 11.84 12.00 -1.27
CA GLU A 105 13.20 12.49 -1.51
C GLU A 105 13.61 12.23 -2.95
N ASN A 106 14.21 13.21 -3.61
CA ASN A 106 14.75 13.04 -4.95
C ASN A 106 16.20 12.53 -4.92
N GLU A 107 16.79 12.24 -6.07
CA GLU A 107 18.17 11.72 -6.19
C GLU A 107 19.25 12.66 -5.60
N GLN A 108 18.91 13.93 -5.33
CA GLN A 108 19.80 14.94 -4.76
C GLN A 108 19.62 15.08 -3.24
N GLY A 109 18.74 14.29 -2.61
CA GLY A 109 18.44 14.37 -1.18
C GLY A 109 17.39 15.44 -0.82
N LEU A 110 16.80 16.14 -1.80
CA LEU A 110 15.81 17.19 -1.53
C LEU A 110 14.41 16.59 -1.40
N LYS A 111 13.64 17.05 -0.40
CA LYS A 111 12.22 16.72 -0.27
C LYS A 111 11.40 17.52 -1.28
N GLU A 112 10.64 16.83 -2.11
CA GLU A 112 9.72 17.42 -3.08
C GLU A 112 8.29 16.98 -2.79
N LYS A 113 7.36 17.93 -2.80
CA LYS A 113 5.92 17.66 -2.79
C LYS A 113 5.37 17.69 -4.20
N LEU A 114 4.68 16.63 -4.58
CA LEU A 114 3.95 16.52 -5.84
C LEU A 114 2.45 16.46 -5.55
N LYS A 115 1.67 17.28 -6.26
CA LYS A 115 0.21 17.19 -6.30
C LYS A 115 -0.26 16.96 -7.72
N ALA A 116 -1.18 16.02 -7.94
CA ALA A 116 -1.76 15.76 -9.25
C ALA A 116 -3.27 15.48 -9.15
N SER A 117 -4.01 15.89 -10.17
CA SER A 117 -5.46 15.67 -10.25
C SER A 117 -5.85 15.01 -11.56
N PHE A 118 -6.68 13.97 -11.45
CA PHE A 118 -7.17 13.16 -12.57
C PHE A 118 -8.70 13.13 -12.54
N ASN A 119 -9.35 13.37 -13.68
CA ASN A 119 -10.80 13.34 -13.80
C ASN A 119 -11.26 12.29 -14.82
N TRP A 120 -11.49 11.07 -14.33
CA TRP A 120 -11.83 9.87 -15.10
C TRP A 120 -13.14 9.93 -15.90
N VAL A 121 -14.01 10.93 -15.65
CA VAL A 121 -15.26 11.12 -16.40
C VAL A 121 -15.00 11.61 -17.82
N ASN A 122 -13.92 12.38 -18.01
CA ASN A 122 -13.60 12.98 -19.29
C ASN A 122 -12.89 11.99 -20.26
N PHE A 123 -12.91 10.69 -19.95
CA PHE A 123 -12.19 9.67 -20.71
C PHE A 123 -13.15 8.68 -21.35
N GLU A 124 -13.20 8.69 -22.67
CA GLU A 124 -13.88 7.69 -23.48
C GLU A 124 -13.00 6.43 -23.65
N GLU A 125 -13.63 5.26 -23.72
CA GLU A 125 -12.96 4.01 -24.11
C GLU A 125 -12.31 4.17 -25.48
N GLY A 126 -10.99 3.94 -25.57
CA GLY A 126 -10.21 4.05 -26.80
C GLY A 126 -9.24 5.23 -26.87
N THR A 127 -9.29 6.16 -25.91
CA THR A 127 -8.33 7.28 -25.84
C THR A 127 -6.96 6.80 -25.34
N ASN A 128 -5.87 7.21 -26.00
CA ASN A 128 -4.51 6.91 -25.52
C ASN A 128 -4.25 7.70 -24.22
N VAL A 129 -3.75 7.00 -23.19
CA VAL A 129 -3.44 7.59 -21.88
C VAL A 129 -2.37 8.68 -21.97
N ASP A 130 -1.53 8.64 -23.00
CA ASP A 130 -0.49 9.65 -23.26
C ASP A 130 -1.06 11.01 -23.75
N GLU A 131 -2.32 11.06 -24.17
CA GLU A 131 -3.00 12.29 -24.62
C GLU A 131 -3.72 13.03 -23.47
N ILE A 132 -3.66 12.48 -22.25
CA ILE A 132 -4.36 12.99 -21.08
C ILE A 132 -3.60 14.18 -20.49
N LYS A 133 -4.22 15.36 -20.48
CA LYS A 133 -3.74 16.52 -19.72
C LYS A 133 -3.98 16.33 -18.22
N VAL A 134 -3.03 15.71 -17.54
CA VAL A 134 -2.99 15.69 -16.07
C VAL A 134 -2.39 16.98 -15.56
N HIS A 135 -3.14 17.69 -14.72
CA HIS A 135 -2.61 18.87 -14.03
C HIS A 135 -1.84 18.38 -12.81
N TYR A 136 -0.55 18.71 -12.76
CA TYR A 136 0.29 18.46 -11.60
C TYR A 136 1.11 19.68 -11.25
N LYS A 137 1.48 19.79 -9.98
CA LYS A 137 2.39 20.79 -9.44
C LYS A 137 3.46 20.10 -8.61
N LYS A 138 4.67 20.63 -8.66
CA LYS A 138 5.79 20.17 -7.86
C LYS A 138 6.45 21.36 -7.18
N GLU A 139 6.81 21.21 -5.92
CA GLU A 139 7.53 22.20 -5.15
C GLU A 139 8.54 21.52 -4.21
N VAL A 140 9.68 22.19 -3.97
CA VAL A 140 10.61 21.77 -2.92
C VAL A 140 10.02 22.18 -1.58
N VAL A 141 10.10 21.28 -0.59
CA VAL A 141 9.61 21.50 0.78
C VAL A 141 10.76 21.37 1.77
N SER A 142 10.52 21.75 3.04
CA SER A 142 11.48 21.59 4.11
C SER A 142 11.97 20.15 4.24
N GLU A 143 13.25 19.94 4.52
CA GLU A 143 13.84 18.61 4.78
C GLU A 143 13.18 17.89 5.96
N GLU A 144 12.67 18.65 6.93
CA GLU A 144 11.90 18.14 8.08
C GLU A 144 10.50 17.61 7.70
N THR A 145 10.06 17.80 6.46
CA THR A 145 8.75 17.30 6.00
C THR A 145 8.82 15.78 5.86
N PRO A 146 7.96 15.01 6.58
CA PRO A 146 7.92 13.56 6.42
C PRO A 146 7.54 13.16 5.00
N THR A 147 8.05 12.03 4.53
CA THR A 147 7.61 11.41 3.27
C THR A 147 6.26 10.72 3.46
N TYR A 148 5.44 10.72 2.41
CA TYR A 148 4.12 10.09 2.43
C TYR A 148 3.52 10.00 1.02
N THR A 149 2.46 9.22 0.89
CA THR A 149 1.52 9.30 -0.23
C THR A 149 0.08 9.37 0.27
N ILE A 150 -0.75 10.18 -0.39
CA ILE A 150 -2.18 10.29 -0.17
C ILE A 150 -2.89 10.18 -1.52
N LEU A 151 -3.80 9.22 -1.62
CA LEU A 151 -4.72 9.02 -2.74
C LEU A 151 -6.14 9.35 -2.28
N ILE A 152 -6.75 10.39 -2.82
CA ILE A 152 -8.13 10.79 -2.53
C ILE A 152 -8.99 10.46 -3.74
N LEU A 153 -9.78 9.39 -3.61
CA LEU A 153 -10.69 8.87 -4.62
C LEU A 153 -12.08 9.48 -4.41
N LYS A 154 -12.51 10.38 -5.31
CA LYS A 154 -13.78 11.11 -5.22
C LYS A 154 -14.79 10.63 -6.26
N ASP A 155 -16.06 10.74 -5.88
CA ASP A 155 -17.20 10.14 -6.59
C ASP A 155 -16.96 8.64 -6.86
N VAL A 156 -16.86 7.90 -5.76
CA VAL A 156 -16.71 6.44 -5.79
C VAL A 156 -17.86 5.83 -6.61
N LYS A 157 -17.50 4.96 -7.56
CA LYS A 157 -18.40 4.49 -8.63
C LYS A 157 -19.46 3.49 -8.14
N ASP A 158 -19.10 2.74 -7.11
CA ASP A 158 -19.90 1.66 -6.54
C ASP A 158 -20.18 1.92 -5.07
N LYS A 159 -21.34 1.46 -4.60
CA LYS A 159 -21.56 1.31 -3.16
C LYS A 159 -20.67 0.21 -2.61
N TRP A 160 -20.31 0.34 -1.35
CA TRP A 160 -19.54 -0.64 -0.59
C TRP A 160 -20.44 -1.32 0.43
N SER A 161 -20.36 -2.64 0.51
CA SER A 161 -20.97 -3.40 1.60
C SER A 161 -19.93 -3.75 2.67
N GLU A 162 -20.40 -4.25 3.81
CA GLU A 162 -19.51 -4.78 4.83
C GLU A 162 -18.69 -5.99 4.33
N ASP A 163 -19.28 -6.84 3.48
CA ASP A 163 -18.58 -7.96 2.86
C ASP A 163 -17.41 -7.49 1.98
N ASP A 164 -17.58 -6.38 1.26
CA ASP A 164 -16.50 -5.81 0.45
C ASP A 164 -15.34 -5.34 1.35
N ILE A 165 -15.66 -4.66 2.46
CA ILE A 165 -14.66 -4.23 3.45
C ILE A 165 -13.95 -5.45 4.05
N THR A 166 -14.69 -6.50 4.38
CA THR A 166 -14.15 -7.76 4.93
C THR A 166 -13.19 -8.44 3.94
N LYS A 167 -13.51 -8.43 2.63
CA LYS A 167 -12.61 -8.95 1.60
C LYS A 167 -11.32 -8.16 1.51
N VAL A 168 -11.38 -6.82 1.60
CA VAL A 168 -10.18 -5.96 1.65
C VAL A 168 -9.32 -6.31 2.87
N GLN A 169 -9.94 -6.39 4.05
CA GLN A 169 -9.26 -6.77 5.30
C GLN A 169 -8.57 -8.13 5.20
N LYS A 170 -9.25 -9.12 4.61
CA LYS A 170 -8.70 -10.46 4.39
C LYS A 170 -7.48 -10.44 3.46
N ASP A 171 -7.56 -9.77 2.31
CA ASP A 171 -6.45 -9.67 1.35
C ASP A 171 -5.23 -8.95 1.95
N LEU A 172 -5.46 -7.99 2.84
CA LEU A 172 -4.40 -7.21 3.47
C LEU A 172 -3.80 -7.87 4.71
N SER A 173 -4.45 -8.89 5.28
CA SER A 173 -3.98 -9.56 6.50
C SER A 173 -2.59 -10.19 6.34
N GLU A 174 -2.23 -10.65 5.14
CA GLU A 174 -0.93 -11.26 4.84
C GLU A 174 0.24 -10.26 4.86
N LEU A 175 -0.05 -8.95 4.77
CA LEU A 175 0.96 -7.89 4.81
C LEU A 175 1.34 -7.49 6.24
N ILE A 176 0.53 -7.89 7.23
CA ILE A 176 0.74 -7.52 8.62
C ILE A 176 1.83 -8.40 9.19
N THR A 177 2.96 -7.79 9.50
CA THR A 177 4.07 -8.44 10.19
C THR A 177 4.10 -8.01 11.66
N PRO A 178 4.45 -8.91 12.60
CA PRO A 178 4.71 -8.51 13.97
C PRO A 178 5.82 -7.47 14.04
N GLU A 179 5.77 -6.61 15.06
CA GLU A 179 7.01 -6.07 15.61
C GLU A 179 7.84 -7.27 16.07
N MET A 180 8.94 -7.53 15.36
CA MET A 180 9.94 -8.43 15.90
C MET A 180 10.61 -7.71 17.09
N PHE A 181 11.12 -8.45 18.06
CA PHE A 181 11.81 -7.83 19.18
C PHE A 181 13.08 -7.13 18.65
N GLU A 182 13.33 -5.90 19.09
CA GLU A 182 14.49 -5.07 18.70
C GLU A 182 15.85 -5.70 19.08
N GLU A 183 15.86 -6.78 19.85
CA GLU A 183 17.09 -7.34 20.41
C GLU A 183 17.70 -8.43 19.54
N GLU A 184 18.80 -8.05 18.88
CA GLU A 184 19.92 -8.90 18.44
C GLU A 184 19.70 -9.85 17.25
N LEU A 185 19.44 -9.30 16.07
CA LEU A 185 19.79 -9.96 14.79
C LEU A 185 20.61 -9.05 13.88
N VAL A 186 21.60 -8.35 14.43
CA VAL A 186 22.67 -7.75 13.61
C VAL A 186 23.66 -8.86 13.25
N SER A 187 23.34 -9.63 12.20
CA SER A 187 24.39 -10.32 11.46
C SER A 187 25.12 -9.28 10.62
N GLU A 188 26.45 -9.19 10.78
CA GLU A 188 27.37 -8.26 10.10
C GLU A 188 27.27 -8.25 8.55
N GLU A 189 26.48 -9.14 7.95
CA GLU A 189 26.29 -9.27 6.49
C GLU A 189 25.04 -8.57 5.93
N ARG A 190 24.16 -7.96 6.75
CA ARG A 190 22.98 -7.24 6.24
C ARG A 190 23.10 -5.74 6.49
N LEU A 191 23.39 -5.00 5.42
CA LEU A 191 23.33 -3.53 5.29
C LEU A 191 21.90 -2.95 5.45
N HIS A 192 20.93 -3.72 5.95
CA HIS A 192 19.52 -3.34 5.93
C HIS A 192 19.05 -2.88 7.31
N ILE A 193 18.32 -1.76 7.31
CA ILE A 193 17.68 -1.19 8.49
C ILE A 193 16.62 -2.19 8.99
N TYR A 194 16.50 -2.28 10.31
CA TYR A 194 15.48 -3.08 10.98
C TYR A 194 14.06 -2.73 10.47
N ASP A 195 13.25 -3.75 10.12
CA ASP A 195 11.86 -3.57 9.68
C ASP A 195 10.92 -3.54 10.90
N PRO A 196 10.32 -2.39 11.24
CA PRO A 196 9.40 -2.27 12.38
C PRO A 196 8.01 -2.88 12.10
N GLY A 197 7.79 -3.38 10.88
CA GLY A 197 6.54 -3.95 10.41
C GLY A 197 5.62 -2.93 9.74
N PHE A 198 4.41 -3.40 9.41
CA PHE A 198 3.42 -2.63 8.65
C PHE A 198 2.03 -2.72 9.28
N ILE A 199 1.46 -1.56 9.62
CA ILE A 199 0.16 -1.42 10.27
C ILE A 199 -0.86 -0.87 9.28
N ILE A 200 -2.08 -1.40 9.31
CA ILE A 200 -3.19 -0.96 8.48
C ILE A 200 -4.38 -0.61 9.35
N ASP A 201 -4.77 0.67 9.32
CA ASP A 201 -5.92 1.21 10.04
C ASP A 201 -7.08 1.48 9.08
N PHE A 202 -8.31 1.27 9.56
CA PHE A 202 -9.54 1.56 8.84
C PHE A 202 -10.32 2.64 9.60
N ASP A 203 -10.69 3.72 8.91
CA ASP A 203 -11.52 4.82 9.41
C ASP A 203 -12.80 4.87 8.56
N ILE A 204 -13.82 4.14 9.02
CA ILE A 204 -15.06 3.91 8.28
C ILE A 204 -16.27 4.13 9.22
N PRO A 205 -16.69 5.40 9.44
CA PRO A 205 -17.76 5.73 10.38
C PRO A 205 -19.11 5.08 10.07
N GLU A 206 -19.36 4.69 8.82
CA GLU A 206 -20.59 3.98 8.42
C GLU A 206 -20.60 2.50 8.81
N TYR A 207 -19.43 1.95 9.20
CA TYR A 207 -19.17 0.56 9.55
C TYR A 207 -18.27 0.48 10.80
N THR A 208 -18.76 0.98 11.93
CA THR A 208 -17.99 1.14 13.18
C THR A 208 -17.34 -0.15 13.68
N GLU A 209 -17.95 -1.32 13.45
CA GLU A 209 -17.35 -2.63 13.81
C GLU A 209 -16.06 -2.94 13.02
N ARG A 210 -15.82 -2.20 11.93
CA ARG A 210 -14.66 -2.36 11.04
C ARG A 210 -13.63 -1.23 11.20
N GLU A 211 -13.82 -0.28 12.13
CA GLU A 211 -12.88 0.83 12.40
C GLU A 211 -11.59 0.42 13.15
N LYS A 212 -11.40 -0.86 13.43
CA LYS A 212 -10.24 -1.33 14.18
C LYS A 212 -9.01 -1.48 13.28
N ALA A 213 -7.84 -1.18 13.85
CA ALA A 213 -6.57 -1.58 13.28
C ALA A 213 -6.55 -3.11 13.13
N LEU A 214 -6.23 -3.61 11.94
CA LEU A 214 -6.12 -5.06 11.73
C LEU A 214 -5.09 -5.71 12.67
N LYS A 215 -4.13 -4.93 13.18
CA LYS A 215 -3.08 -5.37 14.11
C LYS A 215 -3.67 -6.00 15.38
N THR A 216 -4.68 -5.38 15.99
CA THR A 216 -5.17 -5.79 17.32
C THR A 216 -5.85 -7.15 17.27
N ASP A 217 -6.75 -7.35 16.31
CA ASP A 217 -7.50 -8.60 16.19
C ASP A 217 -6.64 -9.74 15.60
N PHE A 218 -5.62 -9.43 14.78
CA PHE A 218 -4.72 -10.44 14.20
C PHE A 218 -3.81 -11.10 15.24
N PHE A 219 -3.11 -10.30 16.07
CA PHE A 219 -2.16 -10.85 17.05
C PHE A 219 -2.83 -11.54 18.24
N GLU A 220 -4.04 -11.09 18.63
CA GLU A 220 -4.82 -11.80 19.65
C GLU A 220 -5.14 -13.25 19.27
N ASN A 221 -5.20 -13.53 17.96
CA ASN A 221 -5.59 -14.85 17.44
C ASN A 221 -4.45 -15.58 16.70
N ALA A 222 -3.28 -14.97 16.52
CA ALA A 222 -2.18 -15.59 15.78
C ALA A 222 -1.44 -16.65 16.63
N TRP A 223 -1.13 -17.80 16.02
CA TRP A 223 -0.17 -18.73 16.59
C TRP A 223 1.23 -18.34 16.12
N ALA A 224 2.26 -18.60 16.91
CA ALA A 224 3.63 -18.41 16.46
C ALA A 224 4.46 -19.63 16.84
N LYS A 225 5.39 -19.98 15.95
CA LYS A 225 6.39 -21.01 16.16
C LYS A 225 7.75 -20.37 16.32
N LEU A 226 8.35 -20.58 17.48
CA LEU A 226 9.74 -20.22 17.74
C LEU A 226 10.63 -21.40 17.37
N VAL A 227 11.54 -21.20 16.41
CA VAL A 227 12.55 -22.19 16.00
C VAL A 227 13.92 -21.70 16.45
N CYS A 228 14.59 -22.48 17.28
CA CYS A 228 15.99 -22.25 17.63
C CYS A 228 16.90 -23.19 16.81
N LYS A 229 17.95 -22.64 16.22
CA LYS A 229 19.03 -23.41 15.58
C LYS A 229 20.36 -23.04 16.23
N ILE A 230 21.10 -24.03 16.71
CA ILE A 230 22.44 -23.85 17.26
C ILE A 230 23.43 -24.31 16.20
N ASP A 231 24.39 -23.46 15.85
CA ASP A 231 25.45 -23.83 14.91
C ASP A 231 26.58 -24.63 15.58
N LYS A 232 27.51 -25.13 14.76
CA LYS A 232 28.67 -25.92 15.20
C LYS A 232 29.63 -25.15 16.14
N ASN A 233 29.50 -23.82 16.24
CA ASN A 233 30.31 -22.97 17.10
C ASN A 233 29.57 -22.62 18.41
N GLY A 234 28.38 -23.19 18.65
CA GLY A 234 27.57 -22.91 19.82
C GLY A 234 26.75 -21.62 19.72
N LYS A 235 26.69 -20.97 18.55
CA LYS A 235 25.89 -19.76 18.36
C LYS A 235 24.44 -20.13 18.03
N GLY A 236 23.51 -19.69 18.87
CA GLY A 236 22.07 -19.83 18.64
C GLY A 236 21.54 -18.79 17.66
N LYS A 237 20.60 -19.19 16.82
CA LYS A 237 19.73 -18.31 16.02
C LYS A 237 18.28 -18.66 16.32
N LEU A 238 17.51 -17.66 16.72
CA LEU A 238 16.07 -17.75 16.92
C LEU A 238 15.35 -17.26 15.66
N PHE A 239 14.33 -17.99 15.25
CA PHE A 239 13.42 -17.62 14.17
C PHE A 239 12.01 -17.64 14.74
N LEU A 240 11.32 -16.51 14.71
CA LEU A 240 9.89 -16.45 15.00
C LEU A 240 9.14 -16.56 13.67
N GLU A 241 8.28 -17.55 13.55
CA GLU A 241 7.40 -17.76 12.39
C GLU A 241 5.96 -17.60 12.87
N VAL A 242 5.23 -16.60 12.36
CA VAL A 242 3.79 -16.49 12.64
C VAL A 242 3.05 -17.56 11.85
N ILE A 243 2.34 -18.43 12.56
CA ILE A 243 1.42 -19.41 12.00
C ILE A 243 0.02 -18.81 12.11
N THR A 244 -0.48 -18.26 11.00
CA THR A 244 -1.87 -17.80 10.92
C THR A 244 -2.82 -18.99 11.10
N PRO A 245 -3.76 -18.98 12.06
CA PRO A 245 -4.87 -19.92 12.04
C PRO A 245 -5.97 -19.33 11.15
N TYR A 246 -5.81 -19.45 9.84
CA TYR A 246 -7.00 -19.63 9.02
C TYR A 246 -6.98 -21.06 8.51
N PRO A 247 -7.37 -22.06 9.34
CA PRO A 247 -7.89 -23.26 8.74
C PRO A 247 -9.12 -22.84 7.93
N ASN A 248 -9.20 -23.31 6.69
CA ASN A 248 -10.45 -23.36 5.95
C ASN A 248 -11.54 -23.93 6.88
N GLN A 249 -12.38 -23.08 7.45
CA GLN A 249 -13.59 -23.48 8.17
C GLN A 249 -14.67 -22.48 7.86
N PHE A 250 -15.20 -22.60 6.64
CA PHE A 250 -16.64 -22.49 6.37
C PHE A 250 -16.91 -23.44 5.19
N ASP A 251 -17.22 -24.69 5.54
CA ASP A 251 -18.22 -25.47 4.81
C ASP A 251 -19.59 -24.83 5.04
#